data_AF-A0A7C6V6D4-F1
#
_entry.id   AF-A0A7C6V6D4-F1
#
_cell.length_a   1.000
_cell.length_b   1.000
_cell.length_c   1.000
_cell.angle_alpha   90.00
_cell.angle_beta   90.00
_cell.angle_gamma   90.00
#
_symmetry.space_group_name_H-M   'P 1'
#
loop_
_entity.id
_entity.type
_entity.pdbx_description
1 polymer ?
#
loop_
_entity_poly.entity_id
_entity_poly.type
_entity_poly.pdbx_seq_one_letter_code
_entity_poly.pdbx_strand_id
1 'polypeptide(L)'
;MFAAFFTRRGRLKAESSAILVEKYVKDRSDGEVAQLVDFVFENELVQIEDLEEVMRMTLKMTAEEKKKIYELLTRYPASREWGERVRAEGRAEGRAEGRAEGRTEGKVERSQEIIRKYLARRFGLDSADIQERIQQLTDLEILDRILEQLFAANTMEEALDIIGNSLV
;
A
#
# COMPACT_ATOMS: atom_id res chain seq x y z
N MET A 1 -0.50 6.74 6.16
CA MET A 1 0.62 7.69 6.33
C MET A 1 0.24 8.81 7.31
N PHE A 2 0.48 8.63 8.60
CA PHE A 2 0.40 9.74 9.58
C PHE A 2 1.81 10.26 9.78
N ALA A 3 2.05 11.51 9.39
CA ALA A 3 3.22 12.23 9.90
C ALA A 3 2.98 12.43 11.40
N ALA A 4 3.67 11.65 12.23
CA ALA A 4 3.75 11.95 13.65
C ALA A 4 4.28 13.39 13.77
N PHE A 5 3.46 14.30 14.28
CA PHE A 5 3.87 15.69 14.52
C PHE A 5 4.86 15.65 15.68
N PHE A 6 6.15 15.51 15.36
CA PHE A 6 7.20 15.54 16.34
C PHE A 6 7.35 16.96 16.89
N THR A 7 7.35 17.08 18.22
CA THR A 7 7.99 18.23 18.83
C THR A 7 9.48 18.20 18.49
N ARG A 8 10.12 19.37 18.37
CA ARG A 8 11.57 19.47 18.11
C ARG A 8 12.40 18.60 19.07
N ARG A 9 11.96 18.44 20.31
CA ARG A 9 12.59 17.61 21.35
C ARG A 9 12.41 16.11 21.11
N GLY A 10 11.23 15.67 20.66
CA GLY A 10 10.97 14.26 20.35
C GLY A 10 11.83 13.76 19.18
N ARG A 11 11.98 14.59 18.14
CA ARG A 11 12.83 14.25 16.98
C ARG A 11 14.31 14.10 17.36
N LEU A 12 14.84 15.03 18.16
CA LEU A 12 16.23 14.96 18.64
C LEU A 12 16.48 13.71 19.49
N LYS A 13 15.50 13.27 20.27
CA LYS A 13 15.59 12.05 21.08
C LYS A 13 15.69 10.81 20.17
N ALA A 14 14.81 10.69 19.18
CA ALA A 14 14.82 9.58 18.22
C ALA A 14 16.14 9.50 17.43
N GLU A 15 16.61 10.64 16.92
CA GLU A 15 17.89 10.73 16.23
C GLU A 15 19.06 10.31 17.13
N SER A 16 19.04 10.69 18.42
CA SER A 16 20.08 10.31 19.38
C SER A 16 20.10 8.81 19.67
N SER A 17 18.94 8.20 19.87
CA SER A 17 18.81 6.74 20.07
C SER A 17 19.31 5.97 18.84
N ALA A 18 18.99 6.46 17.64
CA ALA A 18 19.40 5.84 16.39
C ALA A 18 20.92 5.91 16.18
N ILE A 19 21.55 7.05 16.50
CA ILE A 19 23.01 7.21 16.50
C ILE A 19 23.69 6.27 17.50
N LEU A 20 23.12 6.10 18.70
CA LEU A 20 23.67 5.20 19.71
C LEU A 20 23.67 3.74 19.22
N VAL A 21 22.57 3.30 18.61
CA VAL A 21 22.48 1.95 18.00
C VAL A 21 23.44 1.80 16.84
N GLU A 22 23.59 2.81 15.98
CA GLU A 22 24.56 2.76 14.88
C GLU A 22 26.00 2.58 15.39
N LYS A 23 26.39 3.33 16.42
CA LYS A 23 27.72 3.23 17.03
C LYS A 23 27.94 1.81 17.58
N TYR A 24 26.95 1.26 18.30
CA TYR A 24 27.00 -0.10 18.83
C TYR A 24 27.13 -1.17 17.75
N VAL A 25 26.43 -1.02 16.62
CA VAL A 25 26.44 -2.01 15.53
C VAL A 25 27.79 -2.02 14.80
N LYS A 26 28.39 -0.83 14.64
CA LYS A 26 29.72 -0.64 14.04
C LYS A 26 30.85 -1.15 14.95
N ASP A 27 30.74 -0.93 16.25
CA ASP A 27 31.73 -1.37 17.23
C ASP A 27 31.07 -1.92 18.51
N ARG A 28 30.94 -3.25 18.59
CA ARG A 28 30.41 -3.95 19.78
C ARG A 28 31.45 -4.11 20.90
N SER A 29 32.71 -3.75 20.66
CA SER A 29 33.78 -3.87 21.67
C SER A 29 33.84 -2.68 22.61
N ASP A 30 33.18 -1.58 22.26
CA ASP A 30 32.98 -0.41 23.11
C ASP A 30 31.99 -0.76 24.25
N GLY A 31 32.55 -1.12 25.40
CA GLY A 31 31.79 -1.54 26.58
C GLY A 31 30.91 -0.45 27.16
N GLU A 32 31.27 0.83 27.02
CA GLU A 32 30.45 1.96 27.47
C GLU A 32 29.21 2.11 26.58
N VAL A 33 29.39 2.01 25.27
CA VAL A 33 28.26 2.04 24.32
C VAL A 33 27.33 0.85 24.50
N ALA A 34 27.88 -0.35 24.75
CA ALA A 34 27.07 -1.52 25.03
C ALA A 34 26.21 -1.33 26.29
N GLN A 35 26.79 -0.85 27.39
CA GLN A 35 26.06 -0.56 28.63
C GLN A 35 24.99 0.51 28.43
N LEU A 36 25.26 1.55 27.64
CA LEU A 36 24.29 2.59 27.34
C LEU A 36 23.12 2.07 26.51
N VAL A 37 23.38 1.22 25.52
CA VAL A 37 22.32 0.56 24.74
C VAL A 37 21.47 -0.32 25.65
N ASP A 38 22.10 -1.18 26.47
CA ASP A 38 21.36 -2.03 27.41
C ASP A 38 20.50 -1.18 28.35
N PHE A 39 21.06 -0.14 28.97
CA PHE A 39 20.33 0.77 29.85
C PHE A 39 19.12 1.42 29.16
N VAL A 40 19.30 1.95 27.96
CA VAL A 40 18.26 2.67 27.21
C VAL A 40 17.12 1.74 26.79
N PHE A 41 17.43 0.51 26.38
CA PHE A 41 16.43 -0.46 25.96
C PHE A 41 15.76 -1.20 27.14
N GLU A 42 16.49 -1.50 28.21
CA GLU A 42 15.94 -2.16 29.41
C GLU A 42 15.00 -1.26 30.22
N ASN A 43 15.28 0.05 30.27
CA ASN A 43 14.45 1.02 30.99
C ASN A 43 13.34 1.62 30.13
N GLU A 44 13.02 0.99 28.99
CA GLU A 44 11.96 1.42 28.06
C GLU A 44 12.08 2.91 27.66
N LEU A 45 13.30 3.44 27.62
CA LEU A 45 13.54 4.83 27.24
C LEU A 45 13.42 5.04 25.73
N VAL A 46 13.47 3.94 24.97
CA VAL A 46 13.22 3.87 23.52
C VAL A 46 11.72 3.73 23.26
N GLN A 47 11.14 4.75 22.64
CA GLN A 47 9.75 4.69 22.19
C GLN A 47 9.65 4.00 20.82
N ILE A 48 8.44 3.61 20.44
CA ILE A 48 8.16 2.96 19.13
C ILE A 48 8.69 3.85 17.99
N GLU A 49 8.57 5.16 18.12
CA GLU A 49 9.02 6.14 17.14
C GLU A 49 10.55 6.20 17.02
N ASP A 50 11.29 5.90 18.09
CA ASP A 50 12.76 5.81 18.06
C ASP A 50 13.20 4.56 17.27
N LEU A 51 12.42 3.48 17.33
CA LEU A 51 12.68 2.24 16.58
C LEU A 51 12.46 2.42 15.08
N GLU A 52 11.54 3.28 14.65
CA GLU A 52 11.34 3.58 13.22
C GLU A 52 12.60 4.20 12.59
N GLU A 53 13.27 5.12 13.30
CA GLU A 53 14.49 5.75 12.77
C GLU A 53 15.66 4.77 12.77
N VAL A 54 15.80 3.94 13.81
CA VAL A 54 16.75 2.81 13.82
C VAL A 54 16.53 1.90 12.60
N MET A 55 15.29 1.55 12.31
CA MET A 55 14.95 0.71 11.15
C MET A 55 15.19 1.42 9.83
N ARG A 56 14.97 2.73 9.73
CA ARG A 56 15.30 3.53 8.54
C ARG A 56 16.79 3.54 8.25
N MET A 57 17.63 3.65 9.28
CA MET A 57 19.08 3.60 9.13
C MET A 57 19.54 2.27 8.54
N THR A 58 18.85 1.16 8.86
CA THR A 58 19.18 -0.16 8.29
C THR A 58 19.19 -0.17 6.76
N LEU A 59 18.41 0.68 6.08
CA LEU A 59 18.37 0.74 4.61
C LEU A 59 19.73 1.00 3.97
N LYS A 60 20.63 1.70 4.69
CA LYS A 60 21.97 2.07 4.23
C LYS A 60 23.07 1.15 4.75
N MET A 61 22.71 0.09 5.47
CA MET A 61 23.64 -0.81 6.15
C MET A 61 23.78 -2.15 5.42
N THR A 62 24.89 -2.83 5.70
CA THR A 62 25.18 -4.18 5.21
C THR A 62 24.24 -5.22 5.84
N ALA A 63 24.14 -6.40 5.22
CA ALA A 63 23.33 -7.49 5.75
C ALA A 63 23.76 -7.93 7.17
N GLU A 64 25.05 -7.89 7.46
CA GLU A 64 25.60 -8.26 8.77
C GLU A 64 25.22 -7.23 9.84
N GLU A 65 25.30 -5.94 9.52
CA GLU A 65 24.86 -4.87 10.42
C GLU A 65 23.35 -4.91 10.68
N LYS A 66 22.55 -5.19 9.64
CA LYS A 66 21.11 -5.42 9.78
C LYS A 66 20.82 -6.56 10.75
N LYS A 67 21.52 -7.69 10.59
CA LYS A 67 21.37 -8.85 11.47
C LYS A 67 21.66 -8.48 12.94
N LYS A 68 22.72 -7.72 13.19
CA LYS A 68 23.08 -7.23 14.52
C LYS A 68 21.98 -6.36 15.15
N ILE A 69 21.31 -5.53 14.35
CA ILE A 69 20.17 -4.71 14.80
C ILE A 69 18.99 -5.62 15.15
N TYR A 70 18.64 -6.59 14.29
CA TYR A 70 17.55 -7.51 14.58
C TYR A 70 17.78 -8.35 15.84
N GLU A 71 19.01 -8.84 16.07
CA GLU A 71 19.39 -9.53 17.30
C GLU A 71 19.22 -8.65 18.54
N LEU A 72 19.64 -7.38 18.44
CA LEU A 72 19.49 -6.40 19.51
C LEU A 72 18.00 -6.17 19.81
N LEU A 73 17.20 -5.86 18.79
CA LEU A 73 15.78 -5.58 18.95
C LEU A 73 15.05 -6.78 19.57
N THR A 74 15.30 -7.99 19.07
CA THR A 74 14.65 -9.23 19.56
C THR A 74 14.91 -9.50 21.05
N ARG A 75 15.98 -8.94 21.62
CA ARG A 75 16.32 -9.09 23.04
C ARG A 75 15.38 -8.32 23.97
N TYR A 76 14.74 -7.26 23.50
CA TYR A 76 13.97 -6.35 24.37
C TYR A 76 12.45 -6.42 24.11
N PRO A 77 11.61 -6.33 25.17
CA PRO A 77 10.15 -6.41 25.07
C PRO A 77 9.53 -5.39 24.11
N ALA A 78 10.06 -4.17 24.06
CA ALA A 78 9.60 -3.08 23.18
C ALA A 78 9.58 -3.48 21.68
N SER A 79 10.41 -4.44 21.26
CA SER A 79 10.41 -4.96 19.89
C SER A 79 9.18 -5.79 19.53
N ARG A 80 8.56 -6.46 20.52
CA ARG A 80 7.35 -7.26 20.29
C ARG A 80 6.17 -6.36 19.99
N GLU A 81 5.98 -5.32 20.80
CA GLU A 81 4.92 -4.33 20.60
C GLU A 81 5.10 -3.59 19.28
N TRP A 82 6.33 -3.17 18.96
CA TRP A 82 6.66 -2.58 17.66
C TRP A 82 6.34 -3.53 16.51
N GLY A 83 6.76 -4.80 16.60
CA GLY A 83 6.50 -5.81 15.58
C GLY A 83 5.01 -6.14 15.42
N GLU A 84 4.22 -6.08 16.49
CA GLU A 84 2.75 -6.21 16.43
C GLU A 84 2.09 -5.02 15.77
N ARG A 85 2.54 -3.81 16.10
CA ARG A 85 2.05 -2.55 15.52
C ARG A 85 2.34 -2.49 14.02
N VAL A 86 3.57 -2.76 13.60
CA VAL A 86 3.95 -2.81 12.17
C VAL A 86 3.12 -3.86 11.42
N ARG A 87 2.92 -5.05 12.00
CA ARG A 87 2.06 -6.09 11.40
C ARG A 87 0.59 -5.66 11.32
N ALA A 88 0.08 -4.97 12.34
CA ALA A 88 -1.29 -4.49 12.36
C ALA A 88 -1.53 -3.39 11.33
N GLU A 89 -0.58 -2.45 11.20
CA GLU A 89 -0.58 -1.37 10.21
C GLU A 89 -0.50 -1.96 8.79
N GLY A 90 0.45 -2.87 8.52
CA GLY A 90 0.55 -3.53 7.21
C GLY A 90 -0.71 -4.31 6.82
N ARG A 91 -1.38 -4.98 7.77
CA ARG A 91 -2.69 -5.62 7.54
C ARG A 91 -3.81 -4.60 7.30
N ALA A 92 -3.74 -3.42 7.91
CA ALA A 92 -4.75 -2.37 7.71
C ALA A 92 -4.59 -1.75 6.33
N GLU A 93 -3.36 -1.41 5.92
CA GLU A 93 -3.04 -0.87 4.60
C GLU A 93 -3.38 -1.86 3.49
N GLY A 94 -2.92 -3.12 3.57
CA GLY A 94 -3.27 -4.13 2.56
C GLY A 94 -4.77 -4.40 2.43
N ARG A 95 -5.53 -4.32 3.53
CA ARG A 95 -7.02 -4.39 3.48
C ARG A 95 -7.65 -3.14 2.89
N ALA A 96 -7.05 -1.97 3.07
CA ALA A 96 -7.56 -0.73 2.50
C ALA A 96 -7.33 -0.70 0.98
N GLU A 97 -6.12 -1.03 0.53
CA GLU A 97 -5.73 -1.12 -0.88
C GLU A 97 -6.56 -2.19 -1.60
N GLY A 98 -6.60 -3.43 -1.09
CA GLY A 98 -7.38 -4.49 -1.72
C GLY A 98 -8.89 -4.20 -1.79
N ARG A 99 -9.45 -3.44 -0.83
CA ARG A 99 -10.86 -2.98 -0.91
C ARG A 99 -11.04 -1.82 -1.88
N ALA A 100 -10.02 -1.00 -2.13
CA ALA A 100 -10.10 0.05 -3.12
C ALA A 100 -10.03 -0.55 -4.53
N GLU A 101 -9.04 -1.40 -4.78
CA GLU A 101 -8.86 -2.11 -6.05
C GLU A 101 -10.08 -2.98 -6.40
N GLY A 102 -10.52 -3.86 -5.48
CA GLY A 102 -11.68 -4.71 -5.73
C GLY A 102 -13.00 -3.95 -5.92
N ARG A 103 -13.13 -2.73 -5.36
CA ARG A 103 -14.30 -1.87 -5.64
C ARG A 103 -14.25 -1.27 -7.03
N THR A 104 -13.07 -0.93 -7.54
CA THR A 104 -12.91 -0.39 -8.89
C THR A 104 -13.12 -1.50 -9.92
N GLU A 105 -12.47 -2.66 -9.75
CA GLU A 105 -12.65 -3.83 -10.62
C GLU A 105 -14.12 -4.26 -10.67
N GLY A 106 -14.79 -4.39 -9.52
CA GLY A 106 -16.20 -4.76 -9.47
C GLY A 106 -17.15 -3.75 -10.13
N LYS A 107 -16.77 -2.46 -10.19
CA LYS A 107 -17.54 -1.46 -10.95
C LYS A 107 -17.36 -1.63 -12.46
N VAL A 108 -16.12 -1.82 -12.91
CA VAL A 108 -15.78 -2.07 -14.32
C VAL A 108 -16.52 -3.30 -14.82
N GLU A 109 -16.38 -4.44 -14.13
CA GLU A 109 -17.06 -5.69 -14.50
C GLU A 109 -18.58 -5.52 -14.58
N ARG A 110 -19.16 -4.78 -13.62
CA ARG A 110 -20.61 -4.53 -13.61
C ARG A 110 -21.04 -3.63 -14.76
N SER A 111 -20.31 -2.57 -15.08
CA SER A 111 -20.65 -1.69 -16.21
C SER A 111 -20.52 -2.46 -17.54
N GLN A 112 -19.47 -3.27 -17.71
CA GLN A 112 -19.33 -4.18 -18.85
C GLN A 112 -20.52 -5.15 -18.98
N GLU A 113 -20.93 -5.77 -17.87
CA GLU A 113 -22.08 -6.70 -17.85
C GLU A 113 -23.38 -5.98 -18.25
N ILE A 114 -23.61 -4.76 -17.76
CA ILE A 114 -24.81 -3.97 -18.10
C ILE A 114 -24.82 -3.66 -19.61
N ILE A 115 -23.70 -3.20 -20.16
CA ILE A 115 -23.57 -2.89 -21.60
C ILE A 115 -23.90 -4.14 -22.44
N ARG A 116 -23.31 -5.29 -22.11
CA ARG A 116 -23.58 -6.56 -22.80
C ARG A 116 -25.07 -6.93 -22.76
N LYS A 117 -25.67 -6.91 -21.57
CA LYS A 117 -27.10 -7.24 -21.39
C LYS A 117 -28.00 -6.27 -22.15
N TYR A 118 -27.65 -4.99 -22.18
CA TYR A 118 -28.42 -3.97 -22.89
C TYR A 118 -28.40 -4.20 -24.40
N LEU A 119 -27.21 -4.41 -24.97
CA LEU A 119 -27.02 -4.69 -26.40
C LEU A 119 -27.76 -5.95 -26.86
N ALA A 120 -27.62 -7.05 -26.10
CA ALA A 120 -28.29 -8.30 -26.40
C ALA A 120 -29.83 -8.16 -26.35
N ARG A 121 -30.37 -7.44 -25.34
CA ARG A 121 -31.82 -7.30 -25.17
C ARG A 121 -32.47 -6.31 -26.13
N ARG A 122 -31.83 -5.15 -26.36
CA ARG A 122 -32.43 -4.05 -27.12
C ARG A 122 -32.20 -4.15 -28.62
N PHE A 123 -31.05 -4.69 -29.01
CA PHE A 123 -30.59 -4.74 -30.40
C PHE A 123 -30.29 -6.17 -30.89
N GLY A 124 -30.35 -7.19 -30.03
CA GLY A 124 -30.01 -8.56 -30.42
C GLY A 124 -28.51 -8.75 -30.72
N LEU A 125 -27.66 -7.84 -30.25
CA LEU A 125 -26.22 -7.85 -30.49
C LEU A 125 -25.51 -8.66 -29.39
N ASP A 126 -25.16 -9.90 -29.71
CA ASP A 126 -24.51 -10.84 -28.77
C ASP A 126 -23.36 -11.63 -29.44
N SER A 127 -22.68 -11.02 -30.41
CA SER A 127 -21.52 -11.68 -31.05
C SER A 127 -20.30 -11.71 -30.13
N ALA A 128 -19.47 -12.74 -30.29
CA ALA A 128 -18.22 -12.90 -29.54
C ALA A 128 -17.32 -11.66 -29.69
N ASP A 129 -17.21 -11.10 -30.89
CA ASP A 129 -16.42 -9.90 -31.18
C ASP A 129 -16.85 -8.69 -30.33
N ILE A 130 -18.17 -8.50 -30.14
CA ILE A 130 -18.71 -7.40 -29.32
C ILE A 130 -18.42 -7.65 -27.83
N GLN A 131 -18.58 -8.90 -27.37
CA GLN A 131 -18.30 -9.25 -25.99
C GLN A 131 -16.82 -9.05 -25.62
N GLU A 132 -15.91 -9.42 -26.52
CA GLU A 132 -14.47 -9.24 -26.36
C GLU A 132 -14.10 -7.76 -26.33
N ARG A 133 -14.64 -6.95 -27.25
CA ARG A 133 -14.43 -5.49 -27.24
C ARG A 133 -14.85 -4.85 -25.93
N ILE A 134 -16.02 -5.21 -25.41
CA ILE A 134 -16.49 -4.70 -24.11
C ILE A 134 -15.57 -5.13 -22.97
N GLN A 135 -14.99 -6.34 -23.04
CA GLN A 135 -14.08 -6.84 -22.00
C GLN A 135 -12.77 -6.06 -21.94
N GLN A 136 -12.29 -5.57 -23.09
CA GLN A 136 -11.06 -4.80 -23.19
C GLN A 136 -11.22 -3.37 -22.65
N LEU A 137 -12.45 -2.87 -22.49
CA LEU A 137 -12.73 -1.57 -21.92
C LEU A 137 -12.65 -1.63 -20.39
N THR A 138 -11.50 -1.23 -19.83
CA THR A 138 -11.25 -1.23 -18.39
C THR A 138 -11.42 0.14 -17.73
N ASP A 139 -11.53 1.19 -18.53
CA ASP A 139 -11.76 2.55 -18.05
C ASP A 139 -13.24 2.75 -17.70
N LEU A 140 -13.50 3.00 -16.41
CA LEU A 140 -14.85 3.16 -15.89
C LEU A 140 -15.56 4.40 -16.46
N GLU A 141 -14.85 5.50 -16.73
CA GLU A 141 -15.45 6.71 -17.30
C GLU A 141 -15.86 6.49 -18.76
N ILE A 142 -15.06 5.73 -19.51
CA ILE A 142 -15.41 5.33 -20.88
C ILE A 142 -16.63 4.41 -20.85
N LEU A 143 -16.64 3.41 -19.97
CA LEU A 143 -17.79 2.50 -19.81
C LEU A 143 -19.07 3.24 -19.45
N ASP A 144 -19.02 4.18 -18.50
CA ASP A 144 -20.19 4.96 -18.10
C ASP A 144 -20.69 5.85 -19.25
N ARG A 145 -19.79 6.48 -20.02
CA ARG A 145 -20.15 7.27 -21.22
C ARG A 145 -20.81 6.41 -22.30
N ILE A 146 -20.26 5.22 -22.58
CA ILE A 146 -20.87 4.27 -23.52
C ILE A 146 -22.27 3.92 -23.07
N LEU A 147 -22.46 3.65 -21.77
CA LEU A 147 -23.75 3.32 -21.20
C LEU A 147 -24.77 4.44 -21.41
N GLU A 148 -24.40 5.69 -21.13
CA GLU A 148 -25.25 6.87 -21.38
C GLU A 148 -25.61 7.02 -22.86
N GLN A 149 -24.63 6.86 -23.76
CA GLN A 149 -24.86 6.96 -25.20
C GLN A 149 -25.75 5.82 -25.72
N LEU A 150 -25.57 4.59 -25.23
CA LEU A 150 -26.41 3.45 -25.59
C LEU A 150 -27.87 3.61 -25.14
N PHE A 151 -28.10 4.30 -24.02
CA PHE A 151 -29.47 4.64 -23.61
C PHE A 151 -30.15 5.65 -24.56
N ALA A 152 -29.38 6.52 -25.21
CA ALA A 152 -29.88 7.47 -26.20
C ALA A 152 -29.98 6.87 -27.61
N ALA A 153 -29.27 5.78 -27.89
CA ALA A 153 -29.27 5.11 -29.19
C ALA A 153 -30.62 4.46 -29.49
N ASN A 154 -31.14 4.69 -30.70
CA ASN A 154 -32.42 4.15 -31.14
C ASN A 154 -32.26 3.04 -32.18
N THR A 155 -31.09 2.97 -32.83
CA THR A 155 -30.80 2.01 -33.89
C THR A 155 -29.61 1.12 -33.54
N MET A 156 -29.57 -0.05 -34.20
CA MET A 156 -28.47 -1.00 -34.04
C MET A 156 -27.13 -0.44 -34.56
N GLU A 157 -27.17 0.38 -35.62
CA GLU A 157 -26.00 1.00 -36.22
C GLU A 157 -25.36 2.03 -35.27
N GLU A 158 -26.17 2.91 -34.67
CA GLU A 158 -25.71 3.85 -33.63
C GLU A 158 -25.04 3.13 -32.46
N ALA A 159 -25.63 2.02 -32.00
CA ALA A 159 -25.06 1.23 -30.90
C ALA A 159 -23.70 0.61 -31.24
N LEU A 160 -23.52 0.16 -32.49
CA LEU A 160 -22.24 -0.39 -32.96
C LEU A 160 -21.17 0.70 -33.08
N ASP A 161 -21.54 1.89 -33.57
CA ASP A 161 -20.65 3.04 -33.69
C ASP A 161 -20.16 3.53 -32.32
N ILE A 162 -21.05 3.56 -31.31
CA ILE A 162 -20.68 3.94 -29.94
C ILE A 162 -19.58 3.01 -29.39
N ILE A 163 -19.72 1.70 -29.58
CA ILE A 163 -18.70 0.73 -29.13
C ILE A 163 -17.42 0.83 -29.97
N GLY A 164 -17.56 1.02 -31.28
CA GLY A 164 -16.43 1.11 -32.21
C GLY A 164 -15.56 2.35 -32.01
N ASN A 165 -16.18 3.50 -31.72
CA ASN A 165 -15.48 4.78 -31.55
C ASN A 165 -14.84 4.95 -30.16
N SER A 166 -15.11 4.04 -29.23
CA SER A 166 -14.59 4.12 -27.85
C SER A 166 -13.21 3.47 -27.67
N LEU A 167 -12.61 2.96 -28.74
CA LEU A 167 -11.29 2.30 -28.78
C LEU A 167 -10.19 3.12 -29.49
N VAL A 168 -10.43 4.42 -29.77
CA VAL A 168 -9.45 5.33 -30.40
C VAL A 168 -8.82 6.26 -29.38
#